data_AF-A0A1Q3KFW2-F1
#
_entry.id   AF-A0A1Q3KFW2-F1
#
_cell.length_a   1.000
_cell.length_b   1.000
_cell.length_c   1.000
_cell.angle_alpha   90.00
_cell.angle_beta   90.00
_cell.angle_gamma   90.00
#
_symmetry.space_group_name_H-M   'P 1'
#
loop_
_entity.id
_entity.type
_entity.pdbx_description
1 polymer ?
#
loop_
_entity_poly.entity_id
_entity_poly.type
_entity_poly.pdbx_seq_one_letter_code
_entity_poly.pdbx_strand_id
1 'polypeptide(L)'
;MPYLVADDLPAAPAGERFRTALARSGILRMPGAHNGMAALQARAAGFEALYLSGAAMTASMGLPDLGIITVEEVCFFIRQVARSSRLPVLVDGDTGYGEALNVMHMVRSFEDSGAAAVHIEDQLLPKKCGHLNDKKLANAHDMAAKVAAASRARRHLYVIARTDAAASEGIDGAVARARLYIEAGADAIFPEALNTAEMFRAFAERLPDVPLLANMTEFGRTPFFTADEFERMGYRMVIWPVSALRVASKAQETLYAALSRDGSTHTMLDAMQTRAELYRTIGYSAYEALDSSIVASIVPKGMPQ
;
A
#
# COMPACT_ATOMS: atom_id res chain seq x y z
N MET A 1 21.54 -2.75 5.03
CA MET A 1 22.08 -1.63 4.23
C MET A 1 21.37 -0.35 4.62
N PRO A 2 22.09 0.72 5.00
CA PRO A 2 21.53 2.03 5.36
C PRO A 2 20.89 2.72 4.15
N TYR A 3 19.75 3.42 4.31
CA TYR A 3 19.15 4.18 3.19
C TYR A 3 19.96 5.41 2.77
N LEU A 4 20.99 5.76 3.54
CA LEU A 4 21.83 6.94 3.36
C LEU A 4 22.84 6.82 2.20
N VAL A 5 23.12 5.59 1.74
CA VAL A 5 24.07 5.33 0.67
C VAL A 5 23.32 5.25 -0.65
N ALA A 6 23.63 6.14 -1.60
CA ALA A 6 22.93 6.22 -2.88
C ALA A 6 23.04 4.91 -3.70
N ASP A 7 24.21 4.27 -3.69
CA ASP A 7 24.47 3.02 -4.42
C ASP A 7 23.64 1.84 -3.91
N ASP A 8 23.15 1.92 -2.66
CA ASP A 8 22.26 0.93 -2.05
C ASP A 8 20.79 1.14 -2.42
N LEU A 9 20.44 2.27 -3.07
CA LEU A 9 19.08 2.59 -3.47
C LEU A 9 18.74 2.03 -4.85
N PRO A 10 17.47 1.68 -5.11
CA PRO A 10 17.10 1.18 -6.42
C PRO A 10 17.29 2.23 -7.51
N ALA A 11 18.01 1.88 -8.59
CA ALA A 11 18.28 2.78 -9.72
C ALA A 11 17.03 3.09 -10.56
N ALA A 12 16.13 2.13 -10.73
CA ALA A 12 14.90 2.30 -11.50
C ALA A 12 13.79 2.98 -10.67
N PRO A 13 12.96 3.85 -11.27
CA PRO A 13 11.81 4.47 -10.61
C PRO A 13 10.86 3.45 -9.98
N ALA A 14 10.20 3.82 -8.88
CA ALA A 14 9.40 2.89 -8.09
C ALA A 14 8.26 2.23 -8.89
N GLY A 15 7.61 2.98 -9.78
CA GLY A 15 6.53 2.45 -10.63
C GLY A 15 7.01 1.44 -11.68
N GLU A 16 8.22 1.61 -12.23
CA GLU A 16 8.81 0.60 -13.14
C GLU A 16 9.15 -0.69 -12.40
N ARG A 17 9.64 -0.58 -11.16
CA ARG A 17 9.87 -1.76 -10.30
C ARG A 17 8.56 -2.47 -9.98
N PHE A 18 7.46 -1.73 -9.75
CA PHE A 18 6.13 -2.30 -9.55
C PHE A 18 5.66 -3.06 -10.80
N ARG A 19 5.77 -2.46 -12.00
CA ARG A 19 5.45 -3.13 -13.27
C ARG A 19 6.27 -4.40 -13.46
N THR A 20 7.56 -4.34 -13.14
CA THR A 20 8.46 -5.50 -13.22
C THR A 20 8.02 -6.62 -12.27
N ALA A 21 7.66 -6.29 -11.03
CA ALA A 21 7.17 -7.27 -10.07
C ALA A 21 5.84 -7.89 -10.53
N LEU A 22 4.91 -7.08 -11.06
CA LEU A 22 3.63 -7.55 -11.59
C LEU A 22 3.76 -8.40 -12.86
N ALA A 23 4.79 -8.15 -13.69
CA ALA A 23 5.03 -8.91 -14.91
C ALA A 23 5.59 -10.32 -14.67
N ARG A 24 6.11 -10.61 -13.46
CA ARG A 24 6.59 -11.95 -13.11
C ARG A 24 5.43 -12.93 -13.01
N SER A 25 5.74 -14.22 -13.19
CA SER A 25 4.79 -15.30 -12.93
C SER A 25 4.35 -15.29 -11.47
N GLY A 26 3.08 -15.56 -11.21
CA GLY A 26 2.52 -15.48 -9.86
C GLY A 26 1.60 -14.28 -9.68
N ILE A 27 0.81 -14.35 -8.62
CA ILE A 27 0.09 -13.22 -8.05
C ILE A 27 1.04 -12.35 -7.20
N LEU A 28 1.00 -11.03 -7.40
CA LEU A 28 1.77 -10.08 -6.60
C LEU A 28 1.09 -9.89 -5.24
N ARG A 29 1.79 -10.29 -4.18
CA ARG A 29 1.33 -10.26 -2.79
C ARG A 29 1.81 -9.00 -2.09
N MET A 30 0.88 -8.20 -1.57
CA MET A 30 1.17 -6.88 -0.98
C MET A 30 0.54 -6.73 0.41
N PRO A 31 1.23 -7.13 1.49
CA PRO A 31 0.72 -6.90 2.84
C PRO A 31 0.68 -5.42 3.17
N GLY A 32 -0.31 -5.02 3.97
CA GLY A 32 -0.43 -3.68 4.51
C GLY A 32 0.69 -3.37 5.50
N ALA A 33 1.44 -2.29 5.27
CA ALA A 33 2.48 -1.79 6.17
C ALA A 33 2.17 -0.35 6.59
N HIS A 34 1.65 -0.17 7.80
CA HIS A 34 1.22 1.14 8.31
C HIS A 34 2.36 2.00 8.88
N ASN A 35 3.59 1.47 8.98
CA ASN A 35 4.79 2.19 9.40
C ASN A 35 6.07 1.49 8.88
N GLY A 36 7.23 2.11 9.13
CA GLY A 36 8.52 1.58 8.67
C GLY A 36 8.94 0.25 9.29
N MET A 37 8.54 -0.05 10.53
CA MET A 37 8.86 -1.34 11.17
C MET A 37 8.12 -2.49 10.48
N ALA A 38 6.81 -2.32 10.26
CA ALA A 38 6.00 -3.29 9.52
C ALA A 38 6.55 -3.49 8.09
N ALA A 39 7.02 -2.42 7.45
CA ALA A 39 7.62 -2.47 6.12
C ALA A 39 8.92 -3.29 6.08
N LEU A 40 9.80 -3.12 7.09
CA LEU A 40 11.04 -3.90 7.25
C LEU A 40 10.73 -5.38 7.50
N GLN A 41 9.77 -5.67 8.37
CA GLN A 41 9.36 -7.04 8.69
C GLN A 41 8.73 -7.75 7.49
N ALA A 42 7.86 -7.06 6.74
CA ALA A 42 7.28 -7.60 5.51
C ALA A 42 8.38 -7.90 4.47
N ARG A 43 9.35 -6.99 4.28
CA ARG A 43 10.50 -7.28 3.42
C ARG A 43 11.31 -8.49 3.91
N ALA A 44 11.59 -8.59 5.20
CA ALA A 44 12.33 -9.71 5.77
C ALA A 44 11.59 -11.06 5.59
N ALA A 45 10.26 -11.03 5.55
CA ALA A 45 9.42 -12.18 5.23
C ALA A 45 9.39 -12.55 3.73
N GLY A 46 10.08 -11.80 2.87
CA GLY A 46 10.23 -12.09 1.44
C GLY A 46 9.15 -11.48 0.54
N PHE A 47 8.33 -10.55 1.04
CA PHE A 47 7.41 -9.81 0.17
C PHE A 47 8.18 -8.83 -0.73
N GLU A 48 7.71 -8.69 -1.97
CA GLU A 48 8.37 -7.89 -3.01
C GLU A 48 7.70 -6.54 -3.27
N ALA A 49 6.52 -6.31 -2.69
CA ALA A 49 5.79 -5.06 -2.74
C ALA A 49 4.93 -4.92 -1.47
N LEU A 50 4.53 -3.69 -1.15
CA LEU A 50 3.75 -3.37 0.04
C LEU A 50 2.49 -2.59 -0.34
N TYR A 51 1.53 -2.60 0.56
CA TYR A 51 0.34 -1.77 0.48
C TYR A 51 0.29 -0.76 1.63
N LEU A 52 -0.15 0.46 1.33
CA LEU A 52 -0.39 1.51 2.31
C LEU A 52 -1.87 1.91 2.28
N SER A 53 -2.62 1.35 3.22
CA SER A 53 -4.08 1.53 3.33
C SER A 53 -4.48 2.87 3.95
N GLY A 54 -5.50 3.52 3.39
CA GLY A 54 -6.12 4.71 4.00
C GLY A 54 -6.64 4.45 5.42
N ALA A 55 -7.34 3.33 5.60
CA ALA A 55 -7.82 2.88 6.90
C ALA A 55 -6.69 2.60 7.90
N ALA A 56 -5.57 2.01 7.46
CA ALA A 56 -4.46 1.74 8.36
C ALA A 56 -3.69 3.02 8.75
N MET A 57 -3.56 3.97 7.81
CA MET A 57 -2.95 5.28 8.08
C MET A 57 -3.78 6.08 9.08
N THR A 58 -5.08 6.27 8.82
CA THR A 58 -5.98 7.04 9.70
C THR A 58 -6.05 6.42 11.09
N ALA A 59 -6.21 5.10 11.20
CA ALA A 59 -6.23 4.43 12.51
C ALA A 59 -4.89 4.53 13.26
N SER A 60 -3.76 4.56 12.55
CA SER A 60 -2.44 4.81 13.17
C SER A 60 -2.31 6.24 13.72
N MET A 61 -3.12 7.17 13.22
CA MET A 61 -3.26 8.54 13.74
C MET A 61 -4.35 8.66 14.82
N GLY A 62 -5.04 7.57 15.16
CA GLY A 62 -6.19 7.60 16.06
C GLY A 62 -7.45 8.22 15.43
N LEU A 63 -7.52 8.26 14.10
CA LEU A 63 -8.61 8.87 13.32
C LEU A 63 -9.45 7.80 12.61
N PRO A 64 -10.75 8.07 12.38
CA PRO A 64 -11.60 7.20 11.56
C PRO A 64 -11.31 7.40 10.07
N ASP A 65 -11.52 6.34 9.28
CA ASP A 65 -11.35 6.37 7.82
C ASP A 65 -12.55 7.03 7.12
N LEU A 66 -12.57 8.37 7.17
CA LEU A 66 -13.67 9.21 6.64
C LEU A 66 -13.19 10.22 5.58
N GLY A 67 -12.00 10.02 5.02
CA GLY A 67 -11.43 10.92 4.00
C GLY A 67 -11.07 12.31 4.54
N ILE A 68 -10.58 12.37 5.78
CA ILE A 68 -10.21 13.63 6.45
C ILE A 68 -8.70 13.92 6.44
N ILE A 69 -7.88 12.93 6.07
CA ILE A 69 -6.43 13.12 5.95
C ILE A 69 -6.08 13.80 4.62
N THR A 70 -4.95 14.49 4.64
CA THR A 70 -4.44 15.32 3.54
C THR A 70 -3.38 14.57 2.74
N VAL A 71 -3.08 15.08 1.54
CA VAL A 71 -1.98 14.57 0.70
C VAL A 71 -0.65 14.53 1.46
N GLU A 72 -0.34 15.55 2.26
CA GLU A 72 0.94 15.59 2.99
C GLU A 72 1.04 14.55 4.10
N GLU A 73 -0.06 14.29 4.81
CA GLU A 73 -0.12 13.22 5.81
C GLU A 73 0.12 11.85 5.17
N VAL A 74 -0.44 11.60 3.98
CA VAL A 74 -0.16 10.36 3.24
C VAL A 74 1.28 10.32 2.76
N CYS A 75 1.82 11.42 2.22
CA CYS A 75 3.22 11.55 1.83
C CYS A 75 4.18 11.23 3.00
N PHE A 76 3.85 11.62 4.23
CA PHE A 76 4.61 11.22 5.41
C PHE A 76 4.73 9.71 5.55
N PHE A 77 3.62 8.97 5.47
CA PHE A 77 3.63 7.51 5.54
C PHE A 77 4.36 6.87 4.35
N ILE A 78 4.14 7.36 3.13
CA ILE A 78 4.84 6.88 1.92
C ILE A 78 6.35 6.95 2.14
N ARG A 79 6.88 8.10 2.56
CA ARG A 79 8.33 8.29 2.77
C ARG A 79 8.88 7.30 3.78
N GLN A 80 8.17 7.04 4.87
CA GLN A 80 8.63 6.08 5.89
C GLN A 80 8.67 4.65 5.36
N VAL A 81 7.60 4.19 4.72
CA VAL A 81 7.47 2.81 4.23
C VAL A 81 8.40 2.55 3.04
N ALA A 82 8.45 3.48 2.08
CA ALA A 82 9.28 3.34 0.89
C ALA A 82 10.78 3.40 1.22
N ARG A 83 11.23 4.32 2.09
CA ARG A 83 12.67 4.43 2.43
C ARG A 83 13.18 3.26 3.26
N SER A 84 12.38 2.80 4.23
CA SER A 84 12.78 1.70 5.13
C SER A 84 12.84 0.36 4.39
N SER A 85 11.80 0.03 3.62
CA SER A 85 11.74 -1.24 2.89
C SER A 85 12.50 -1.21 1.57
N ARG A 86 12.53 -0.07 0.86
CA ARG A 86 12.94 0.06 -0.55
C ARG A 86 12.07 -0.74 -1.53
N LEU A 87 10.98 -1.33 -1.05
CA LEU A 87 10.03 -2.04 -1.89
C LEU A 87 9.11 -1.06 -2.63
N PRO A 88 8.58 -1.43 -3.80
CA PRO A 88 7.45 -0.74 -4.40
C PRO A 88 6.25 -0.71 -3.43
N VAL A 89 5.62 0.45 -3.29
CA VAL A 89 4.45 0.65 -2.41
C VAL A 89 3.24 1.06 -3.25
N LEU A 90 2.16 0.29 -3.18
CA LEU A 90 0.83 0.68 -3.64
C LEU A 90 0.13 1.48 -2.55
N VAL A 91 -0.30 2.69 -2.88
CA VAL A 91 -0.90 3.64 -1.94
C VAL A 91 -2.39 3.79 -2.21
N ASP A 92 -3.18 3.85 -1.16
CA ASP A 92 -4.57 4.29 -1.19
C ASP A 92 -4.66 5.81 -1.40
N GLY A 93 -5.13 6.21 -2.58
CA GLY A 93 -5.31 7.62 -2.96
C GLY A 93 -6.71 8.14 -2.71
N ASP A 94 -7.57 7.37 -2.03
CA ASP A 94 -8.97 7.69 -1.81
C ASP A 94 -9.65 8.11 -3.13
N THR A 95 -10.34 9.25 -3.14
CA THR A 95 -10.99 9.83 -4.33
C THR A 95 -10.10 10.83 -5.07
N GLY A 96 -8.80 10.91 -4.72
CA GLY A 96 -7.83 11.83 -5.31
C GLY A 96 -7.77 13.21 -4.65
N TYR A 97 -8.25 13.35 -3.41
CA TYR A 97 -8.20 14.58 -2.59
C TYR A 97 -8.80 15.83 -3.25
N GLY A 98 -9.80 15.63 -4.12
CA GLY A 98 -10.51 16.70 -4.84
C GLY A 98 -10.86 16.28 -6.26
N GLU A 99 -10.79 17.24 -7.19
CA GLU A 99 -11.09 17.03 -8.61
C GLU A 99 -9.80 16.86 -9.43
N ALA A 100 -9.91 16.87 -10.77
CA ALA A 100 -8.82 16.53 -11.68
C ALA A 100 -7.46 17.19 -11.33
N LEU A 101 -7.41 18.49 -11.04
CA LEU A 101 -6.15 19.17 -10.69
C LEU A 101 -5.59 18.73 -9.32
N ASN A 102 -6.46 18.41 -8.36
CA ASN A 102 -6.05 17.85 -7.07
C ASN A 102 -5.49 16.44 -7.24
N VAL A 103 -6.12 15.63 -8.09
CA VAL A 103 -5.62 14.30 -8.45
C VAL A 103 -4.23 14.40 -9.07
N MET A 104 -4.03 15.33 -10.00
CA MET A 104 -2.71 15.57 -10.59
C MET A 104 -1.68 15.97 -9.52
N HIS A 105 -2.04 16.88 -8.60
CA HIS A 105 -1.17 17.26 -7.49
C HIS A 105 -0.81 16.07 -6.60
N MET A 106 -1.80 15.26 -6.19
CA MET A 106 -1.58 14.03 -5.41
C MET A 106 -0.62 13.08 -6.12
N VAL A 107 -0.83 12.81 -7.42
CA VAL A 107 0.05 11.92 -8.19
C VAL A 107 1.50 12.39 -8.15
N ARG A 108 1.75 13.69 -8.36
CA ARG A 108 3.10 14.26 -8.28
C ARG A 108 3.69 14.10 -6.88
N SER A 109 2.94 14.48 -5.85
CA SER A 109 3.37 14.42 -4.45
C SER A 109 3.66 13.00 -3.97
N PHE A 110 2.85 12.02 -4.40
CA PHE A 110 3.03 10.61 -4.07
C PHE A 110 4.27 10.03 -4.76
N GLU A 111 4.49 10.32 -6.05
CA GLU A 111 5.71 9.94 -6.75
C GLU A 111 6.96 10.51 -6.09
N ASP A 112 6.97 11.81 -5.79
CA ASP A 112 8.10 12.48 -5.14
C ASP A 112 8.38 11.93 -3.74
N SER A 113 7.34 11.40 -3.06
CA SER A 113 7.46 10.73 -1.76
C SER A 113 7.92 9.27 -1.86
N GLY A 114 7.93 8.68 -3.06
CA GLY A 114 8.43 7.32 -3.33
C GLY A 114 7.36 6.27 -3.59
N ALA A 115 6.10 6.66 -3.82
CA ALA A 115 5.04 5.73 -4.20
C ALA A 115 5.35 5.06 -5.55
N ALA A 116 5.00 3.78 -5.65
CA ALA A 116 5.17 3.01 -6.88
C ALA A 116 3.85 2.90 -7.66
N ALA A 117 2.76 2.78 -6.93
CA ALA A 117 1.42 2.70 -7.47
C ALA A 117 0.44 3.48 -6.59
N VAL A 118 -0.68 3.88 -7.17
CA VAL A 118 -1.82 4.47 -6.45
C VAL A 118 -3.10 3.81 -6.94
N HIS A 119 -4.05 3.61 -6.04
CA HIS A 119 -5.44 3.40 -6.46
C HIS A 119 -6.32 4.60 -6.11
N ILE A 120 -7.27 4.91 -7.00
CA ILE A 120 -8.25 6.00 -6.83
C ILE A 120 -9.63 5.38 -6.99
N GLU A 121 -10.59 5.77 -6.15
CA GLU A 121 -11.93 5.17 -6.08
C GLU A 121 -13.07 6.08 -6.55
N ASP A 122 -14.17 5.46 -6.98
CA ASP A 122 -15.35 6.14 -7.53
C ASP A 122 -16.39 6.57 -6.47
N GLN A 123 -16.02 6.61 -5.19
CA GLN A 123 -16.89 7.09 -4.12
C GLN A 123 -17.02 8.63 -4.11
N LEU A 124 -18.16 9.13 -3.62
CA LEU A 124 -18.32 10.54 -3.25
C LEU A 124 -17.86 10.77 -1.81
N LEU A 125 -17.25 11.93 -1.56
CA LEU A 125 -16.89 12.35 -0.20
C LEU A 125 -18.13 12.78 0.62
N PRO A 126 -18.15 12.54 1.95
CA PRO A 126 -17.18 11.72 2.69
C PRO A 126 -17.30 10.25 2.30
N LYS A 127 -16.17 9.66 1.89
CA LYS A 127 -16.10 8.24 1.51
C LYS A 127 -16.30 7.36 2.74
N LYS A 128 -16.67 6.11 2.52
CA LYS A 128 -16.77 5.09 3.57
C LYS A 128 -15.87 3.91 3.22
N CYS A 129 -15.46 3.15 4.24
CA CYS A 129 -14.82 1.87 4.02
C CYS A 129 -15.69 0.97 3.11
N GLY A 130 -15.07 0.31 2.13
CA GLY A 130 -15.76 -0.47 1.08
C GLY A 130 -16.65 -1.62 1.58
N HIS A 131 -16.52 -2.04 2.83
CA HIS A 131 -17.37 -3.07 3.44
C HIS A 131 -18.61 -2.53 4.18
N LEU A 132 -18.81 -1.21 4.21
CA LEU A 132 -19.95 -0.53 4.85
C LEU A 132 -21.13 -0.28 3.89
N ASN A 133 -22.33 -0.08 4.43
CA ASN A 133 -23.57 0.20 3.69
C ASN A 133 -23.68 1.65 3.17
N ASP A 134 -24.55 1.85 2.18
CA ASP A 134 -24.98 3.15 1.64
C ASP A 134 -23.82 4.01 1.13
N LYS A 135 -22.97 3.41 0.29
CA LYS A 135 -21.93 4.11 -0.46
C LYS A 135 -22.58 4.87 -1.61
N LYS A 136 -22.19 6.13 -1.78
CA LYS A 136 -22.60 6.96 -2.93
C LYS A 136 -21.43 7.01 -3.89
N LEU A 137 -21.71 6.74 -5.17
CA LEU A 137 -20.69 6.76 -6.20
C LEU A 137 -20.82 8.03 -7.03
N ALA A 138 -19.67 8.54 -7.48
CA ALA A 138 -19.60 9.58 -8.48
C ALA A 138 -20.14 9.04 -9.82
N ASN A 139 -20.49 9.96 -10.72
CA ASN A 139 -20.76 9.58 -12.10
C ASN A 139 -19.52 8.87 -12.67
N ALA A 140 -19.74 7.83 -13.47
CA ALA A 140 -18.66 7.06 -14.07
C ALA A 140 -17.70 7.96 -14.89
N HIS A 141 -18.22 8.95 -15.61
CA HIS A 141 -17.39 9.88 -16.39
C HIS A 141 -16.58 10.85 -15.53
N ASP A 142 -17.11 11.27 -14.36
CA ASP A 142 -16.36 12.12 -13.43
C ASP A 142 -15.15 11.36 -12.87
N MET A 143 -15.35 10.11 -12.46
CA MET A 143 -14.25 9.26 -12.04
C MET A 143 -13.27 8.98 -13.18
N ALA A 144 -13.75 8.72 -14.40
CA ALA A 144 -12.90 8.53 -15.56
C ALA A 144 -12.04 9.78 -15.85
N ALA A 145 -12.58 10.99 -15.66
CA ALA A 145 -11.82 12.23 -15.78
C ALA A 145 -10.69 12.32 -14.73
N LYS A 146 -10.92 11.87 -13.50
CA LYS A 146 -9.88 11.77 -12.47
C LYS A 146 -8.81 10.74 -12.83
N VAL A 147 -9.19 9.57 -13.34
CA VAL A 147 -8.24 8.56 -13.85
C VAL A 147 -7.39 9.11 -14.99
N ALA A 148 -8.00 9.81 -15.95
CA ALA A 148 -7.29 10.46 -17.05
C ALA A 148 -6.33 11.54 -16.54
N ALA A 149 -6.74 12.33 -15.54
CA ALA A 149 -5.88 13.32 -14.90
C ALA A 149 -4.67 12.67 -14.20
N ALA A 150 -4.89 11.57 -13.48
CA ALA A 150 -3.81 10.80 -12.85
C ALA A 150 -2.83 10.23 -13.90
N SER A 151 -3.37 9.62 -14.97
CA SER A 151 -2.60 9.05 -16.07
C SER A 151 -1.77 10.11 -16.81
N ARG A 152 -2.28 11.34 -16.91
CA ARG A 152 -1.56 12.47 -17.51
C ARG A 152 -0.47 13.05 -16.59
N ALA A 153 -0.63 13.00 -15.28
CA ALA A 153 0.29 13.63 -14.33
C ALA A 153 1.49 12.76 -13.92
N ARG A 154 1.35 11.44 -13.97
CA ARG A 154 2.40 10.50 -13.58
C ARG A 154 3.64 10.61 -14.48
N ARG A 155 4.83 10.38 -13.89
CA ARG A 155 6.06 10.03 -14.62
C ARG A 155 6.19 8.52 -14.77
N HIS A 156 5.93 7.78 -13.69
CA HIS A 156 6.10 6.34 -13.62
C HIS A 156 5.02 5.63 -12.80
N LEU A 157 4.25 6.36 -11.99
CA LEU A 157 3.27 5.80 -11.06
C LEU A 157 2.28 4.87 -11.79
N TYR A 158 2.10 3.68 -11.24
CA TYR A 158 1.09 2.74 -11.71
C TYR A 158 -0.27 3.16 -11.16
N VAL A 159 -1.27 3.34 -12.03
CA VAL A 159 -2.59 3.87 -11.68
C VAL A 159 -3.60 2.73 -11.71
N ILE A 160 -4.20 2.44 -10.56
CA ILE A 160 -5.26 1.43 -10.42
C ILE A 160 -6.58 2.17 -10.20
N ALA A 161 -7.61 1.86 -10.98
CA ALA A 161 -8.93 2.41 -10.71
C ALA A 161 -9.73 1.42 -9.86
N ARG A 162 -10.20 1.89 -8.70
CA ARG A 162 -11.09 1.15 -7.81
C ARG A 162 -12.54 1.49 -8.12
N THR A 163 -13.40 0.48 -8.15
CA THR A 163 -14.85 0.68 -8.25
C THR A 163 -15.58 -0.07 -7.14
N ASP A 164 -16.49 0.64 -6.48
CA ASP A 164 -17.36 0.11 -5.42
C ASP A 164 -18.76 -0.24 -5.96
N ALA A 165 -18.95 -0.19 -7.29
CA ALA A 165 -20.24 -0.33 -7.96
C ALA A 165 -20.88 -1.71 -7.90
N ALA A 166 -20.13 -2.78 -7.61
CA ALA A 166 -20.68 -4.13 -7.60
C ALA A 166 -21.86 -4.29 -6.61
N ALA A 167 -21.82 -3.56 -5.50
CA ALA A 167 -22.87 -3.61 -4.47
C ALA A 167 -24.16 -2.87 -4.86
N SER A 168 -24.08 -1.80 -5.65
CA SER A 168 -25.21 -0.92 -5.99
C SER A 168 -25.71 -1.06 -7.42
N GLU A 169 -24.82 -1.31 -8.37
CA GLU A 169 -25.09 -1.41 -9.81
C GLU A 169 -24.93 -2.84 -10.34
N GLY A 170 -24.58 -3.79 -9.46
CA GLY A 170 -24.30 -5.17 -9.83
C GLY A 170 -22.98 -5.32 -10.59
N ILE A 171 -22.69 -6.57 -10.97
CA ILE A 171 -21.42 -6.91 -11.62
C ILE A 171 -21.30 -6.27 -13.02
N ASP A 172 -22.42 -6.06 -13.71
CA ASP A 172 -22.46 -5.45 -15.05
C ASP A 172 -22.10 -3.97 -15.00
N GLY A 173 -22.69 -3.21 -14.07
CA GLY A 173 -22.35 -1.80 -13.86
C GLY A 173 -20.89 -1.61 -13.45
N ALA A 174 -20.38 -2.46 -12.56
CA ALA A 174 -18.97 -2.45 -12.16
C ALA A 174 -18.02 -2.73 -13.34
N VAL A 175 -18.34 -3.69 -14.22
CA VAL A 175 -17.53 -3.96 -15.42
C VAL A 175 -17.62 -2.81 -16.42
N ALA A 176 -18.79 -2.20 -16.63
CA ALA A 176 -18.94 -1.04 -17.51
C ALA A 176 -18.06 0.14 -17.04
N ARG A 177 -18.07 0.44 -15.74
CA ARG A 177 -17.18 1.43 -15.13
C ARG A 177 -15.71 1.07 -15.28
N ALA A 178 -15.35 -0.17 -15.00
CA ALA A 178 -13.97 -0.65 -15.14
C ALA A 178 -13.43 -0.49 -16.57
N ARG A 179 -14.22 -0.80 -17.60
CA ARG A 179 -13.83 -0.57 -19.01
C ARG A 179 -13.58 0.91 -19.28
N LEU A 180 -14.50 1.77 -18.84
CA LEU A 180 -14.34 3.22 -18.98
C LEU A 180 -13.06 3.72 -18.28
N TYR A 181 -12.70 3.17 -17.12
CA TYR A 181 -11.50 3.56 -16.39
C TYR A 181 -10.22 3.09 -17.07
N ILE A 182 -10.23 1.91 -17.68
CA ILE A 182 -9.13 1.44 -18.53
C ILE A 182 -8.98 2.32 -19.76
N GLU A 183 -10.08 2.68 -20.44
CA GLU A 183 -10.06 3.61 -21.58
C GLU A 183 -9.51 5.00 -21.19
N ALA A 184 -9.82 5.46 -19.98
CA ALA A 184 -9.28 6.70 -19.41
C ALA A 184 -7.79 6.63 -19.04
N GLY A 185 -7.18 5.44 -19.05
CA GLY A 185 -5.74 5.24 -18.86
C GLY A 185 -5.32 4.65 -17.52
N ALA A 186 -6.22 4.01 -16.76
CA ALA A 186 -5.82 3.13 -15.67
C ALA A 186 -5.04 1.92 -16.21
N ASP A 187 -4.04 1.46 -15.46
CA ASP A 187 -3.26 0.26 -15.81
C ASP A 187 -3.88 -1.03 -15.25
N ALA A 188 -4.76 -0.93 -14.26
CA ALA A 188 -5.39 -2.06 -13.59
C ALA A 188 -6.71 -1.65 -12.92
N ILE A 189 -7.48 -2.66 -12.53
CA ILE A 189 -8.77 -2.46 -11.85
C ILE A 189 -8.76 -3.14 -10.48
N PHE A 190 -9.32 -2.45 -9.50
CA PHE A 190 -9.66 -2.99 -8.19
C PHE A 190 -11.19 -3.04 -8.06
N PRO A 191 -11.83 -4.20 -8.35
CA PRO A 191 -13.25 -4.38 -8.12
C PRO A 191 -13.54 -4.68 -6.65
N GLU A 192 -14.08 -3.71 -5.92
CA GLU A 192 -14.47 -3.89 -4.53
C GLU A 192 -15.84 -4.58 -4.42
N ALA A 193 -16.09 -5.22 -3.26
CA ALA A 193 -17.39 -5.80 -2.89
C ALA A 193 -17.84 -7.01 -3.73
N LEU A 194 -16.89 -7.72 -4.35
CA LEU A 194 -17.11 -9.08 -4.83
C LEU A 194 -17.11 -10.05 -3.64
N ASN A 195 -18.23 -10.78 -3.45
CA ASN A 195 -18.49 -11.54 -2.23
C ASN A 195 -18.47 -13.06 -2.44
N THR A 196 -18.29 -13.56 -3.67
CA THR A 196 -18.18 -15.00 -3.94
C THR A 196 -17.11 -15.28 -4.98
N ALA A 197 -16.57 -16.50 -4.98
CA ALA A 197 -15.56 -16.93 -5.96
C ALA A 197 -16.10 -16.82 -7.40
N GLU A 198 -17.40 -17.04 -7.61
CA GLU A 198 -18.07 -16.92 -8.91
C GLU A 198 -18.07 -15.46 -9.38
N MET A 199 -18.30 -14.50 -8.48
CA MET A 199 -18.21 -13.08 -8.82
C MET A 199 -16.78 -12.67 -9.22
N PHE A 200 -15.76 -13.16 -8.51
CA PHE A 200 -14.35 -12.93 -8.86
C PHE A 200 -14.04 -13.48 -10.27
N ARG A 201 -14.38 -14.74 -10.54
CA ARG A 201 -14.18 -15.37 -11.86
C ARG A 201 -14.92 -14.63 -12.97
N ALA A 202 -16.21 -14.32 -12.76
CA ALA A 202 -17.03 -13.62 -13.75
C ALA A 202 -16.54 -12.19 -14.04
N PHE A 203 -15.92 -11.51 -13.07
CA PHE A 203 -15.30 -10.21 -13.30
C PHE A 203 -14.02 -10.36 -14.15
N ALA A 204 -13.16 -11.32 -13.79
CA ALA A 204 -11.93 -11.62 -14.51
C ALA A 204 -12.16 -12.06 -15.97
N GLU A 205 -13.13 -12.96 -16.21
CA GLU A 205 -13.47 -13.43 -17.56
C GLU A 205 -13.92 -12.31 -18.50
N ARG A 206 -14.48 -11.21 -17.96
CA ARG A 206 -14.94 -10.07 -18.75
C ARG A 206 -13.85 -9.04 -19.01
N LEU A 207 -12.73 -9.11 -18.29
CA LEU A 207 -11.57 -8.22 -18.45
C LEU A 207 -10.27 -9.04 -18.53
N PRO A 208 -10.14 -9.98 -19.48
CA PRO A 208 -9.07 -10.97 -19.50
C PRO A 208 -7.66 -10.37 -19.64
N ASP A 209 -7.55 -9.20 -20.27
CA ASP A 209 -6.27 -8.53 -20.53
C ASP A 209 -5.92 -7.45 -19.48
N VAL A 210 -6.74 -7.30 -18.45
CA VAL A 210 -6.60 -6.25 -17.43
C VAL A 210 -6.12 -6.87 -16.12
N PRO A 211 -4.98 -6.44 -15.55
CA PRO A 211 -4.58 -6.87 -14.22
C PRO A 211 -5.63 -6.48 -13.18
N LEU A 212 -6.09 -7.46 -12.40
CA LEU A 212 -7.07 -7.25 -11.33
C LEU A 212 -6.44 -7.37 -9.95
N LEU A 213 -6.90 -6.52 -9.03
CA LEU A 213 -6.53 -6.53 -7.62
C LEU A 213 -7.65 -7.09 -6.75
N ALA A 214 -7.31 -8.06 -5.91
CA ALA A 214 -8.19 -8.61 -4.89
C ALA A 214 -7.88 -8.00 -3.51
N ASN A 215 -8.93 -7.56 -2.81
CA ASN A 215 -8.82 -7.04 -1.46
C ASN A 215 -9.14 -8.12 -0.43
N MET A 216 -8.11 -8.60 0.28
CA MET A 216 -8.26 -9.60 1.32
C MET A 216 -8.16 -9.01 2.73
N THR A 217 -9.16 -8.20 3.10
CA THR A 217 -9.31 -7.68 4.47
C THR A 217 -10.13 -8.62 5.35
N GLU A 218 -9.78 -8.70 6.63
CA GLU A 218 -10.48 -9.55 7.59
C GLU A 218 -11.78 -8.93 8.08
N PHE A 219 -12.70 -9.81 8.49
CA PHE A 219 -14.00 -9.45 9.08
C PHE A 219 -14.89 -8.61 8.14
N GLY A 220 -14.65 -8.73 6.83
CA GLY A 220 -15.47 -8.13 5.78
C GLY A 220 -16.56 -9.07 5.27
N ARG A 221 -17.04 -8.79 4.06
CA ARG A 221 -18.07 -9.59 3.35
C ARG A 221 -17.49 -10.64 2.42
N THR A 222 -16.24 -10.48 2.03
CA THR A 222 -15.51 -11.39 1.15
C THR A 222 -15.05 -12.61 1.97
N PRO A 223 -15.39 -13.84 1.54
CA PRO A 223 -14.84 -15.05 2.14
C PRO A 223 -13.31 -15.05 2.10
N PHE A 224 -12.68 -15.73 3.05
CA PHE A 224 -11.23 -15.83 3.10
C PHE A 224 -10.72 -16.74 1.99
N PHE A 225 -10.02 -16.14 1.02
CA PHE A 225 -9.30 -16.86 -0.02
C PHE A 225 -7.79 -16.64 0.12
N THR A 226 -7.04 -17.65 -0.29
CA THR A 226 -5.59 -17.61 -0.42
C THR A 226 -5.17 -16.84 -1.66
N ALA A 227 -3.90 -16.40 -1.71
CA ALA A 227 -3.33 -15.77 -2.89
C ALA A 227 -3.44 -16.69 -4.13
N ASP A 228 -3.13 -17.98 -3.97
CA ASP A 228 -3.20 -18.97 -5.05
C ASP A 228 -4.64 -19.20 -5.54
N GLU A 229 -5.64 -19.08 -4.66
CA GLU A 229 -7.04 -19.12 -5.06
C GLU A 229 -7.43 -17.92 -5.90
N PHE A 230 -7.02 -16.70 -5.50
CA PHE A 230 -7.23 -15.51 -6.32
C PHE A 230 -6.51 -15.59 -7.67
N GLU A 231 -5.29 -16.13 -7.70
CA GLU A 231 -4.56 -16.35 -8.94
C GLU A 231 -5.33 -17.28 -9.89
N ARG A 232 -5.84 -18.41 -9.38
CA ARG A 232 -6.70 -19.32 -10.16
C ARG A 232 -8.02 -18.69 -10.61
N MET A 233 -8.47 -17.63 -9.95
CA MET A 233 -9.65 -16.85 -10.35
C MET A 233 -9.32 -15.75 -11.38
N GLY A 234 -8.06 -15.58 -11.77
CA GLY A 234 -7.63 -14.60 -12.78
C GLY A 234 -7.10 -13.28 -12.22
N TYR A 235 -6.84 -13.20 -10.91
CA TYR A 235 -6.30 -11.98 -10.28
C TYR A 235 -4.77 -11.98 -10.30
N ARG A 236 -4.19 -10.79 -10.51
CA ARG A 236 -2.74 -10.60 -10.58
C ARG A 236 -2.15 -9.92 -9.35
N MET A 237 -2.99 -9.36 -8.49
CA MET A 237 -2.60 -8.69 -7.26
C MET A 237 -3.52 -9.08 -6.11
N VAL A 238 -2.96 -9.16 -4.90
CA VAL A 238 -3.73 -9.29 -3.66
C VAL A 238 -3.14 -8.41 -2.56
N ILE A 239 -4.01 -7.72 -1.83
CA ILE A 239 -3.64 -6.90 -0.66
C ILE A 239 -4.22 -7.49 0.63
N TRP A 240 -3.51 -7.28 1.73
CA TRP A 240 -3.99 -7.52 3.11
C TRP A 240 -3.96 -6.19 3.87
N PRO A 241 -4.99 -5.33 3.72
CA PRO A 241 -4.88 -3.89 3.96
C PRO A 241 -4.44 -3.48 5.36
N VAL A 242 -5.02 -4.11 6.36
CA VAL A 242 -5.02 -3.65 7.76
C VAL A 242 -4.53 -4.74 8.72
N SER A 243 -4.15 -5.91 8.22
CA SER A 243 -3.82 -7.09 9.05
C SER A 243 -2.70 -6.83 10.05
N ALA A 244 -1.61 -6.20 9.59
CA ALA A 244 -0.48 -5.85 10.45
C ALA A 244 -0.88 -4.85 11.55
N LEU A 245 -1.75 -3.88 11.23
CA LEU A 245 -2.27 -2.94 12.20
C LEU A 245 -3.15 -3.67 13.23
N ARG A 246 -4.09 -4.52 12.79
CA ARG A 246 -4.99 -5.26 13.68
C ARG A 246 -4.22 -6.08 14.71
N VAL A 247 -3.20 -6.83 14.26
CA VAL A 247 -2.35 -7.64 15.15
C VAL A 247 -1.57 -6.74 16.11
N ALA A 248 -0.94 -5.67 15.62
CA ALA A 248 -0.19 -4.73 16.45
C ALA A 248 -1.08 -4.08 17.52
N SER A 249 -2.26 -3.58 17.14
CA SER A 249 -3.21 -2.97 18.06
C SER A 249 -3.69 -3.95 19.13
N LYS A 250 -3.91 -5.23 18.78
CA LYS A 250 -4.33 -6.24 19.77
C LYS A 250 -3.20 -6.59 20.75
N ALA A 251 -1.96 -6.64 20.28
CA ALA A 251 -0.79 -6.83 21.14
C ALA A 251 -0.60 -5.64 22.10
N GLN A 252 -0.79 -4.40 21.61
CA GLN A 252 -0.75 -3.19 22.43
C GLN A 252 -1.84 -3.19 23.49
N GLU A 253 -3.08 -3.52 23.14
CA GLU A 253 -4.20 -3.64 24.08
C GLU A 253 -3.87 -4.64 25.21
N THR A 254 -3.33 -5.80 24.85
CA THR A 254 -2.96 -6.85 25.81
C THR A 254 -1.82 -6.39 26.72
N LEU A 255 -0.80 -5.72 26.16
CA LEU A 255 0.31 -5.16 26.91
C LEU A 255 -0.15 -4.08 27.91
N TYR A 256 -1.01 -3.15 27.48
CA TYR A 256 -1.48 -2.08 28.36
C TYR A 256 -2.38 -2.60 29.48
N ALA A 257 -3.19 -3.63 29.21
CA ALA A 257 -3.96 -4.30 30.26
C ALA A 257 -3.05 -4.98 31.29
N ALA A 258 -1.98 -5.66 30.84
CA ALA A 258 -0.99 -6.26 31.74
C ALA A 258 -0.25 -5.21 32.58
N LEU A 259 0.23 -4.12 31.96
CA LEU A 259 0.86 -3.00 32.65
C LEU A 259 -0.05 -2.38 33.70
N SER A 260 -1.32 -2.13 33.38
CA SER A 260 -2.28 -1.54 34.31
C SER A 260 -2.60 -2.45 35.49
N ARG A 261 -2.65 -3.77 35.29
CA ARG A 261 -2.98 -4.75 36.33
C ARG A 261 -1.78 -5.08 37.21
N ASP A 262 -0.61 -5.26 36.61
CA ASP A 262 0.56 -5.85 37.27
C ASP A 262 1.61 -4.81 37.64
N GLY A 263 1.54 -3.59 37.09
CA GLY A 263 2.59 -2.56 37.23
C GLY A 263 3.92 -2.96 36.58
N SER A 264 3.91 -3.98 35.71
CA SER A 264 5.11 -4.57 35.11
C SER A 264 4.79 -5.24 33.77
N THR A 265 5.81 -5.50 32.96
CA THR A 265 5.73 -6.26 31.70
C THR A 265 6.22 -7.70 31.81
N HIS A 266 6.54 -8.20 33.00
CA HIS A 266 7.14 -9.54 33.17
C HIS A 266 6.34 -10.66 32.50
N THR A 267 5.01 -10.61 32.55
CA THR A 267 4.11 -11.60 31.95
C THR A 267 4.02 -11.53 30.42
N MET A 268 4.64 -10.51 29.82
CA MET A 268 4.58 -10.22 28.39
C MET A 268 5.91 -10.42 27.67
N LEU A 269 7.00 -10.77 28.37
CA LEU A 269 8.35 -10.82 27.78
C LEU A 269 8.44 -11.76 26.57
N ASP A 270 7.79 -12.94 26.63
CA ASP A 270 7.81 -13.93 25.56
C ASP A 270 7.06 -13.47 24.29
N ALA A 271 6.20 -12.45 24.41
CA ALA A 271 5.46 -11.87 23.29
C ALA A 271 6.18 -10.67 22.64
N MET A 272 7.36 -10.29 23.15
CA MET A 272 8.08 -9.12 22.68
C MET A 272 9.18 -9.48 21.67
N GLN A 273 9.39 -8.58 20.71
CA GLN A 273 10.63 -8.56 19.96
C GLN A 273 11.79 -8.20 20.90
N THR A 274 12.83 -9.01 20.93
CA THR A 274 14.04 -8.75 21.70
C THR A 274 14.85 -7.59 21.13
N ARG A 275 15.77 -7.01 21.92
CA ARG A 275 16.68 -5.95 21.45
C ARG A 275 17.56 -6.42 20.28
N ALA A 276 18.03 -7.66 20.32
CA ALA A 276 18.87 -8.22 19.26
C ALA A 276 18.08 -8.36 17.94
N GLU A 277 16.82 -8.80 18.00
CA GLU A 277 15.94 -8.84 16.83
C GLU A 277 15.61 -7.46 16.30
N LEU A 278 15.35 -6.50 17.19
CA LEU A 278 15.10 -5.11 16.82
C LEU A 278 16.32 -4.51 16.08
N TYR A 279 17.51 -4.62 16.65
CA TYR A 279 18.75 -4.08 16.06
C TYR A 279 19.07 -4.71 14.70
N ARG A 280 18.84 -6.01 14.56
CA ARG A 280 18.95 -6.70 13.28
C ARG A 280 17.94 -6.16 12.27
N THR A 281 16.69 -5.95 12.68
CA THR A 281 15.59 -5.48 11.82
C THR A 281 15.85 -4.08 11.29
N ILE A 282 16.28 -3.15 12.15
CA ILE A 282 16.58 -1.76 11.77
C ILE A 282 17.98 -1.59 11.15
N GLY A 283 18.76 -2.68 11.07
CA GLY A 283 20.09 -2.68 10.48
C GLY A 283 21.11 -1.85 11.27
N TYR A 284 21.01 -1.82 12.60
CA TYR A 284 21.80 -0.94 13.48
C TYR A 284 23.31 -1.00 13.20
N SER A 285 23.88 -2.20 13.14
CA SER A 285 25.31 -2.41 12.87
C SER A 285 25.77 -1.89 11.51
N ALA A 286 24.87 -1.81 10.52
CA ALA A 286 25.20 -1.28 9.21
C ALA A 286 25.35 0.26 9.24
N TYR A 287 24.64 0.95 10.13
CA TYR A 287 24.84 2.38 10.35
C TYR A 287 26.12 2.66 11.12
N GLU A 288 26.44 1.87 12.15
CA GLU A 288 27.72 1.98 12.88
C GLU A 288 28.92 1.75 11.96
N ALA A 289 28.84 0.74 11.08
CA ALA A 289 29.88 0.47 10.09
C ALA A 289 30.03 1.61 9.07
N LEU A 290 28.91 2.20 8.62
CA LEU A 290 28.93 3.35 7.71
C LEU A 290 29.59 4.57 8.37
N ASP A 291 29.20 4.92 9.60
CA ASP A 291 29.79 6.04 10.35
C ASP A 291 31.30 5.85 10.54
N SER A 292 31.70 4.66 10.98
CA SER A 292 33.12 4.29 11.15
C SER A 292 33.93 4.41 9.85
N SER A 293 33.32 4.12 8.70
CA SER A 293 33.99 4.19 7.39
C SER A 293 34.28 5.63 6.94
N ILE A 294 33.49 6.61 7.39
CA ILE A 294 33.66 8.03 7.03
C ILE A 294 34.67 8.70 7.97
N VAL A 295 34.66 8.34 9.25
CA VAL A 295 35.54 8.92 10.29
C VAL A 295 36.99 8.41 10.19
N ALA A 296 37.27 7.42 9.34
CA ALA A 296 38.62 6.92 9.12
C ALA A 296 39.59 8.05 8.73
N SER A 297 40.58 8.32 9.60
CA SER A 297 41.56 9.39 9.42
C SER A 297 42.40 9.15 8.15
N ILE A 298 42.20 9.98 7.13
CA ILE A 298 43.03 9.98 5.93
C ILE A 298 44.34 10.69 6.27
N VAL A 299 45.42 9.92 6.48
CA VAL A 299 46.77 10.49 6.64
C VAL A 299 47.18 11.12 5.30
N PRO A 300 47.59 12.40 5.26
CA PRO A 300 48.08 13.01 4.03
C PRO A 300 49.24 12.19 3.46
N LYS A 301 49.16 11.80 2.19
CA LYS A 301 50.35 11.30 1.47
C LYS A 301 51.31 12.49 1.38
N GLY A 302 52.43 12.41 2.09
CA GLY A 302 53.41 13.49 2.21
C GLY A 302 53.77 14.08 0.85
N MET A 303 54.03 15.40 0.82
CA MET A 303 54.45 16.09 -0.39
C MET A 303 55.68 15.38 -1.00
N PRO A 304 55.72 15.17 -2.32
CA PRO A 304 56.94 14.71 -2.97
C PRO A 304 58.06 15.74 -2.69
N GLN A 305 59.14 15.27 -2.07
CA GLN A 305 60.38 16.03 -1.88
C GLN A 305 61.12 16.18 -3.20
#